data_AF-A0A957HZI2-F1
#
_entry.id   AF-A0A957HZI2-F1
#
_cell.length_a   1.000
_cell.length_b   1.000
_cell.length_c   1.000
_cell.angle_alpha   90.00
_cell.angle_beta   90.00
_cell.angle_gamma   90.00
#
_symmetry.space_group_name_H-M   'P 1'
#
loop_
_entity.id
_entity.type
_entity.pdbx_description
1 polymer ?
#
loop_
_entity_poly.entity_id
_entity_poly.type
_entity_poly.pdbx_seq_one_letter_code
_entity_poly.pdbx_strand_id
1 'polypeptide(L)'
;MPCRSRSADAGPISRESLRELSGVSLRAQQAYDARAGVRVQGFVAVGERVTGGQRVTTASAEEYAWRHGRGTFILTDYRGEQGMVGGMYLARRLPNRYVGPHPTGSKARRLNTQLTQAEVF
;
A
#
# COMPACT_ATOMS: atom_id res chain seq x y z
N MET A 1 -0.29 36.26 -7.98
CA MET A 1 -0.22 34.82 -8.30
C MET A 1 -0.30 34.02 -7.01
N PRO A 2 -1.48 33.49 -6.61
CA PRO A 2 -1.55 32.70 -5.38
C PRO A 2 -1.01 31.29 -5.65
N CYS A 3 0.10 30.94 -4.99
CA CYS A 3 0.62 29.58 -4.92
C CYS A 3 -0.37 28.74 -4.11
N ARG A 4 -1.15 27.87 -4.78
CA ARG A 4 -1.95 26.87 -4.08
C ARG A 4 -1.02 25.88 -3.39
N SER A 5 -0.89 25.98 -2.07
CA SER A 5 -0.37 24.89 -1.26
C SER A 5 -1.28 23.69 -1.44
N ARG A 6 -0.70 22.56 -1.87
CA ARG A 6 -1.40 21.28 -1.92
C ARG A 6 -1.67 20.86 -0.47
N SER A 7 -2.93 20.65 -0.12
CA SER A 7 -3.36 20.12 1.17
C SER A 7 -2.79 18.72 1.39
N ALA A 8 -2.61 18.36 2.66
CA ALA A 8 -2.01 17.12 3.15
C ALA A 8 -2.81 15.84 2.80
N ASP A 9 -3.97 15.97 2.13
CA ASP A 9 -4.83 14.87 1.67
C ASP A 9 -4.44 14.28 0.30
N ALA A 10 -3.41 14.82 -0.36
CA ALA A 10 -2.97 14.30 -1.64
C ALA A 10 -2.22 12.99 -1.44
N GLY A 11 -2.94 11.87 -1.52
CA GLY A 11 -2.36 10.54 -1.68
C GLY A 11 -1.29 10.50 -2.78
N PRO A 12 -0.44 9.45 -2.81
CA PRO A 12 0.69 9.39 -3.73
C PRO A 12 0.25 9.62 -5.19
N ILE A 13 0.99 10.47 -5.90
CA ILE A 13 0.72 10.76 -7.32
C ILE A 13 0.77 9.47 -8.13
N SER A 14 -0.28 9.21 -8.92
CA SER A 14 -0.33 8.01 -9.75
C SER A 14 0.71 8.12 -10.87
N ARG A 15 1.22 6.97 -11.35
CA ARG A 15 2.13 6.92 -12.50
C ARG A 15 1.48 7.41 -13.80
N GLU A 16 0.17 7.26 -13.90
CA GLU A 16 -0.62 7.81 -15.00
C GLU A 16 -0.61 9.34 -14.97
N SER A 17 -0.88 9.93 -13.80
CA SER A 17 -0.78 11.38 -13.61
C SER A 17 0.64 11.88 -13.84
N LEU A 18 1.68 11.14 -13.42
CA LEU A 18 3.07 11.48 -13.74
C LEU A 18 3.33 11.46 -15.25
N ARG A 19 2.78 10.47 -15.98
CA ARG A 19 2.91 10.38 -17.44
C ARG A 19 2.23 11.58 -18.10
N GLU A 20 1.01 11.93 -17.68
CA GLU A 20 0.26 13.06 -18.24
C GLU A 20 0.98 14.39 -18.01
N LEU A 21 1.57 14.59 -16.82
CA LEU A 21 2.23 15.85 -16.47
C LEU A 21 3.64 15.98 -17.06
N SER A 22 4.40 14.89 -17.16
CA SER A 22 5.81 14.91 -17.58
C SER A 22 6.05 14.43 -19.01
N GLY A 23 5.07 13.78 -19.63
CA GLY A 23 5.24 13.07 -20.91
C GLY A 23 6.09 11.79 -20.80
N VAL A 24 6.62 11.45 -19.62
CA VAL A 24 7.51 10.30 -19.43
C VAL A 24 6.68 9.01 -19.46
N SER A 25 7.01 8.12 -20.40
CA SER A 25 6.34 6.81 -20.52
C SER A 25 6.53 5.94 -19.26
N LEU A 26 5.61 5.00 -19.03
CA LEU A 26 5.68 4.09 -17.88
C LEU A 26 7.01 3.32 -17.81
N ARG A 27 7.55 2.88 -18.97
CA ARG A 27 8.84 2.19 -19.02
C ARG A 27 9.99 3.10 -18.61
N ALA A 28 9.99 4.36 -19.04
CA ALA A 28 11.00 5.32 -18.64
C ALA A 28 10.90 5.66 -17.15
N GLN A 29 9.69 5.81 -16.60
CA GLN A 29 9.49 5.97 -15.15
C GLN A 29 10.07 4.80 -14.36
N GLN A 30 9.82 3.55 -14.78
CA GLN A 30 10.39 2.35 -14.15
C GLN A 30 11.91 2.29 -14.25
N ALA A 31 12.49 2.71 -15.38
CA ALA A 31 13.93 2.80 -15.55
C ALA A 31 14.54 3.85 -14.62
N TYR A 32 13.86 4.98 -14.42
CA TYR A 32 14.28 5.99 -13.44
C TYR A 32 14.15 5.48 -12.01
N ASP A 33 13.05 4.81 -11.65
CA ASP A 33 12.87 4.18 -10.34
C ASP A 33 14.03 3.23 -10.04
N ALA A 34 14.38 2.37 -11.00
CA ALA A 34 15.51 1.43 -10.86
C ALA A 34 16.85 2.17 -10.67
N ARG A 35 17.13 3.20 -11.48
CA ARG A 35 18.35 4.01 -11.37
C ARG A 35 18.42 4.80 -10.07
N ALA A 36 17.28 5.27 -9.56
CA ALA A 36 17.17 6.00 -8.31
C ALA A 36 17.13 5.08 -7.08
N GLY A 37 17.15 3.75 -7.27
CA GLY A 37 17.08 2.79 -6.17
C GLY A 37 15.72 2.74 -5.47
N VAL A 38 14.64 3.17 -6.15
CA VAL A 38 13.28 3.04 -5.65
C VAL A 38 12.85 1.58 -5.74
N ARG A 39 12.57 0.98 -4.58
CA ARG A 39 12.10 -0.39 -4.45
C ARG A 39 10.57 -0.41 -4.30
N VAL A 40 9.96 -1.31 -5.06
CA VAL A 40 8.52 -1.62 -4.91
C VAL A 40 8.38 -2.74 -3.90
N GLN A 41 7.63 -2.49 -2.84
CA GLN A 41 7.22 -3.51 -1.88
C GLN A 41 5.73 -3.79 -2.08
N GLY A 42 5.42 -5.03 -2.46
CA GLY A 42 4.05 -5.51 -2.45
C GLY A 42 3.52 -5.49 -1.02
N PHE A 43 2.34 -4.91 -0.82
CA PHE A 43 1.72 -4.80 0.48
C PHE A 43 0.44 -5.62 0.49
N VAL A 44 0.25 -6.40 1.55
CA VAL A 44 -0.86 -7.36 1.67
C VAL A 44 -1.49 -7.15 3.04
N ALA A 45 -2.82 -7.05 3.07
CA ALA A 45 -3.55 -7.14 4.32
C ALA A 45 -3.96 -8.60 4.52
N VAL A 46 -3.55 -9.19 5.63
CA VAL A 46 -3.95 -10.54 6.02
C VAL A 46 -5.20 -10.43 6.89
N GLY A 47 -6.23 -11.19 6.53
CA GLY A 47 -7.50 -11.27 7.23
C GLY A 47 -7.59 -12.51 8.10
N GLU A 48 -8.80 -13.03 8.22
CA GLU A 48 -9.11 -14.13 9.13
C GLU A 48 -8.33 -15.40 8.78
N ARG A 49 -7.92 -16.11 9.84
CA ARG A 49 -7.20 -17.37 9.74
C ARG A 49 -8.17 -18.47 9.37
N VAL A 50 -7.80 -19.23 8.35
CA VAL A 50 -8.42 -20.49 7.98
C VAL A 50 -7.73 -21.57 8.82
N THR A 51 -8.31 -21.98 9.95
CA THR A 51 -7.74 -23.08 10.76
C THR A 51 -8.81 -24.01 11.30
N GLY A 52 -8.50 -25.31 11.26
CA GLY A 52 -9.19 -26.34 12.02
C GLY A 52 -10.26 -27.06 11.22
N GLY A 53 -9.90 -27.81 10.17
CA GLY A 53 -10.82 -28.67 9.42
C GLY A 53 -11.90 -27.95 8.60
N GLN A 54 -12.15 -26.68 8.86
CA GLN A 54 -13.05 -25.82 8.13
C GLN A 54 -12.32 -25.29 6.88
N ARG A 55 -12.51 -26.01 5.78
CA ARG A 55 -12.10 -25.61 4.42
C ARG A 55 -12.61 -24.20 4.17
N VAL A 56 -11.86 -23.35 3.46
CA VAL A 56 -12.40 -22.11 2.88
C VAL A 56 -13.65 -22.51 2.12
N THR A 57 -14.82 -22.18 2.65
CA THR A 57 -16.05 -22.36 1.91
C THR A 57 -16.03 -21.32 0.81
N THR A 58 -16.54 -21.69 -0.37
CA THR A 58 -16.71 -20.74 -1.47
C THR A 58 -17.44 -19.49 -0.98
N ALA A 59 -18.46 -19.67 -0.12
CA ALA A 59 -19.18 -18.59 0.54
C ALA A 59 -18.29 -17.62 1.33
N SER A 60 -17.35 -18.11 2.15
CA SER A 60 -16.45 -17.23 2.92
C SER A 60 -15.48 -16.44 2.04
N ALA A 61 -14.97 -17.06 0.97
CA ALA A 61 -14.11 -16.39 0.00
C ALA A 61 -14.88 -15.35 -0.82
N GLU A 62 -16.10 -15.70 -1.24
CA GLU A 62 -17.01 -14.81 -1.98
C GLU A 62 -17.42 -13.62 -1.13
N GLU A 63 -17.77 -13.82 0.15
CA GLU A 63 -18.12 -12.73 1.06
C GLU A 63 -16.92 -11.80 1.33
N TYR A 64 -15.72 -12.36 1.47
CA TYR A 64 -14.50 -11.58 1.62
C TYR A 64 -14.16 -10.79 0.34
N ALA A 65 -14.34 -11.39 -0.83
CA ALA A 65 -14.22 -10.73 -2.13
C ALA A 65 -15.30 -9.66 -2.35
N TRP A 66 -16.52 -9.87 -1.86
CA TRP A 66 -17.59 -8.87 -1.89
C TRP A 66 -17.23 -7.66 -1.03
N ARG A 67 -16.73 -7.89 0.19
CA ARG A 67 -16.35 -6.82 1.13
C ARG A 67 -15.13 -6.02 0.70
N HIS A 68 -14.16 -6.64 0.05
CA HIS A 68 -12.85 -6.03 -0.23
C HIS A 68 -12.54 -5.84 -1.72
N GLY A 69 -13.41 -6.33 -2.59
CA GLY A 69 -13.30 -6.20 -4.03
C GLY A 69 -12.24 -7.10 -4.64
N ARG A 70 -11.77 -6.68 -5.81
CA ARG A 70 -10.81 -7.44 -6.62
C ARG A 70 -9.43 -7.45 -5.96
N GLY A 71 -8.76 -8.60 -6.00
CA GLY A 71 -7.40 -8.77 -5.44
C GLY A 71 -7.36 -9.48 -4.08
N THR A 72 -8.46 -10.13 -3.68
CA THR A 72 -8.48 -11.10 -2.59
C THR A 72 -7.89 -12.44 -3.04
N PHE A 73 -7.15 -13.12 -2.17
CA PHE A 73 -6.50 -14.41 -2.44
C PHE A 73 -6.23 -15.16 -1.14
N ILE A 74 -5.96 -16.46 -1.25
CA ILE A 74 -5.56 -17.29 -0.11
C ILE A 74 -4.05 -17.20 0.08
N LEU A 75 -3.61 -16.75 1.24
CA LEU A 75 -2.21 -16.71 1.64
C LEU A 75 -1.90 -17.94 2.51
N THR A 76 -0.89 -18.72 2.11
CA THR A 76 -0.34 -19.78 2.96
C THR A 76 0.92 -19.25 3.63
N ASP A 77 0.91 -19.18 4.96
CA ASP A 77 2.01 -18.67 5.75
C ASP A 77 3.02 -19.78 6.07
N TYR A 78 3.88 -20.11 5.10
CA TYR A 78 4.90 -21.15 5.28
C TYR A 78 5.95 -20.82 6.33
N ARG A 79 6.12 -19.54 6.68
CA ARG A 79 7.17 -19.07 7.58
C ARG A 79 6.67 -18.73 8.98
N GLY A 80 5.36 -18.67 9.19
CA GLY A 80 4.76 -18.21 10.45
C GLY A 80 4.93 -16.71 10.66
N GLU A 81 5.13 -15.93 9.60
CA GLU A 81 5.34 -14.47 9.71
C GLU A 81 4.03 -13.71 10.03
N GLN A 82 2.88 -14.32 9.75
CA GLN A 82 1.53 -13.76 9.94
C GLN A 82 0.78 -14.46 11.07
N GLY A 83 1.21 -15.65 11.48
CA GLY A 83 0.70 -16.35 12.64
C GLY A 83 1.21 -17.78 12.73
N MET A 84 0.34 -18.75 12.48
CA MET A 84 0.71 -20.17 12.59
C MET A 84 1.45 -20.62 11.34
N VAL A 85 2.61 -21.26 11.54
CA VAL A 85 3.38 -21.88 10.46
C VAL A 85 2.50 -22.90 9.71
N GLY A 86 2.42 -22.75 8.39
CA GLY A 86 1.56 -23.55 7.52
C GLY A 86 0.08 -23.15 7.54
N GLY A 87 -0.29 -22.11 8.29
CA GLY A 87 -1.66 -21.60 8.35
C GLY A 87 -2.08 -20.97 7.02
N MET A 88 -3.35 -21.14 6.66
CA MET A 88 -3.95 -20.48 5.49
C MET A 88 -4.79 -19.29 5.95
N TYR A 89 -4.81 -18.22 5.17
CA TYR A 89 -5.47 -16.97 5.51
C TYR A 89 -6.17 -16.38 4.28
N LEU A 90 -7.31 -15.72 4.48
CA LEU A 90 -7.88 -14.85 3.45
C LEU A 90 -7.12 -13.52 3.47
N ALA A 91 -6.52 -13.14 2.36
CA ALA A 91 -5.70 -11.94 2.24
C ALA A 91 -6.16 -11.08 1.06
N ARG A 92 -5.79 -9.80 1.06
CA ARG A 92 -6.03 -8.90 -0.07
C ARG A 92 -4.78 -8.09 -0.41
N ARG A 93 -4.59 -7.82 -1.71
CA ARG A 93 -3.54 -6.91 -2.17
C ARG A 93 -3.90 -5.47 -1.82
N LEU A 94 -2.96 -4.76 -1.22
CA LEU A 94 -3.02 -3.32 -1.01
C LEU A 94 -2.20 -2.61 -2.10
N PRO A 95 -2.37 -1.28 -2.27
CA PRO A 95 -1.49 -0.50 -3.14
C PRO A 95 -0.02 -0.72 -2.77
N ASN A 96 0.82 -0.87 -3.79
CA ASN A 96 2.25 -1.06 -3.58
C ASN A 96 2.85 0.11 -2.80
N ARG A 97 3.74 -0.21 -1.86
CA ARG A 97 4.58 0.77 -1.20
C ARG A 97 5.83 0.99 -2.04
N TYR A 98 6.19 2.26 -2.23
CA TYR A 98 7.44 2.64 -2.89
C TYR A 98 8.40 3.18 -1.83
N VAL A 99 9.58 2.58 -1.73
CA VAL A 99 10.60 2.97 -0.76
C VAL A 99 11.87 3.27 -1.53
N GLY A 100 12.39 4.49 -1.41
CA GLY A 100 13.63 4.91 -2.06
C GLY A 100 14.60 5.54 -1.07
N PRO A 101 15.82 5.85 -1.51
CA PRO A 101 16.84 6.50 -0.68
C PRO A 101 16.50 7.97 -0.34
N HIS A 102 15.43 8.51 -0.92
CA HIS A 102 15.02 9.89 -0.73
C HIS A 102 14.25 10.06 0.59
N PRO A 103 14.47 11.16 1.32
CA PRO A 103 13.71 11.45 2.53
C PRO A 103 12.22 11.61 2.17
N THR A 104 11.38 10.85 2.84
CA THR A 104 9.92 10.82 2.58
C THR A 104 9.20 12.06 3.10
N GLY A 105 9.92 12.94 3.82
CA GLY A 105 9.40 14.20 4.34
C GLY A 105 10.52 15.22 4.57
N SER A 106 10.13 16.49 4.68
CA SER A 106 11.05 17.55 5.11
C SER A 106 11.36 17.40 6.61
N LYS A 107 12.51 17.92 7.07
CA LYS A 107 12.78 18.06 8.52
C LYS A 107 11.59 18.81 9.15
N ALA A 108 10.99 18.22 10.18
CA ALA A 108 9.88 18.83 10.90
C ALA A 108 10.30 20.24 11.36
N ARG A 109 9.66 21.26 10.78
CA ARG A 109 9.74 22.63 11.30
C ARG A 109 8.78 22.71 12.48
N ARG A 110 9.09 23.53 13.48
CA ARG A 110 8.30 23.71 14.71
C ARG A 110 6.79 23.96 14.48
N LEU A 111 6.41 24.51 13.32
CA LEU A 111 5.02 24.67 12.87
C LEU A 111 4.31 23.35 12.54
N ASN A 112 5.01 22.37 11.93
CA ASN A 112 4.43 21.07 11.58
C ASN A 112 4.13 20.23 12.82
N THR A 113 4.88 20.44 13.92
CA THR A 113 4.68 19.74 15.20
C THR A 113 3.36 20.11 15.88
N GLN A 114 2.89 21.35 15.68
CA GLN A 114 1.64 21.83 16.30
C GLN A 114 0.39 21.28 15.58
N LEU A 115 0.48 21.02 14.27
CA LEU A 115 -0.61 20.42 13.50
C LEU A 115 -0.85 18.95 13.87
N THR A 116 0.21 18.18 14.12
CA THR A 116 0.08 16.76 14.50
C THR A 116 -0.54 16.56 15.89
N GLN A 117 -0.46 17.57 16.77
CA GLN A 117 -1.07 17.53 18.10
C GLN A 117 -2.54 17.96 18.13
N ALA A 118 -3.02 18.62 17.07
CA ALA A 118 -4.40 19.10 16.97
C ALA A 118 -5.37 18.10 16.32
N GLU A 119 -4.85 17.04 15.67
CA GLU A 119 -5.65 15.97 15.02
C GLU A 119 -5.93 14.78 15.94
N VAL A 120 -5.55 14.87 17.22
CA VAL A 120 -5.90 13.89 18.26
C VAL A 120 -6.90 14.52 19.22
N PHE A 121 -8.14 14.65 18.78
CA PHE A 121 -9.33 14.83 19.63
C PHE A 121 -10.52 14.14 18.98
#